data_AF-A0A9P6XUP8-F1
#
_entry.id   AF-A0A9P6XUP8-F1
#
_cell.length_a   1.000
_cell.length_b   1.000
_cell.length_c   1.000
_cell.angle_alpha   90.00
_cell.angle_beta   90.00
_cell.angle_gamma   90.00
#
_symmetry.space_group_name_H-M   'P 1'
#
loop_
_entity.id
_entity.type
_entity.pdbx_description
1 polymer ?
#
loop_
_entity_poly.entity_id
_entity_poly.type
_entity_poly.pdbx_seq_one_letter_code
_entity_poly.pdbx_strand_id
1 'polypeptide(L)'
;MSVSRLDACFQRLREQQRKALIPFITAGDPSLEATVPVMHALVEAGADVIELGVPFSDPMADGPTIQRSSERALARGAGSRYVLQAVAQFRELDAQTPVVLMGYLNPVEIHGYAAFADAAVKAGVDAGVRGRWPGAGPAGVADHQ
;
A
#
# COMPACT_ATOMS: atom_id res chain seq x y z
N MET A 1 -12.26 -21.82 -0.14
CA MET A 1 -11.42 -20.61 -0.11
C MET A 1 -12.34 -19.43 0.17
N SER A 2 -12.09 -18.64 1.21
CA SER A 2 -12.86 -17.43 1.48
C SER A 2 -12.68 -16.43 0.34
N VAL A 3 -13.77 -15.80 -0.10
CA VAL A 3 -13.72 -14.74 -1.12
C VAL A 3 -12.90 -13.56 -0.57
N SER A 4 -11.91 -13.07 -1.33
CA SER A 4 -11.11 -11.92 -0.92
C SER A 4 -11.91 -10.62 -1.08
N ARG A 5 -11.57 -9.56 -0.32
CA ARG A 5 -12.23 -8.25 -0.47
C ARG A 5 -12.03 -7.69 -1.88
N LEU A 6 -10.86 -7.91 -2.47
CA LEU A 6 -10.56 -7.51 -3.85
C LEU A 6 -11.48 -8.20 -4.85
N ASP A 7 -11.66 -9.52 -4.73
CA ASP A 7 -12.55 -10.27 -5.63
C ASP A 7 -13.99 -9.78 -5.53
N ALA A 8 -14.49 -9.61 -4.30
CA ALA A 8 -15.83 -9.08 -4.07
C ALA A 8 -16.00 -7.66 -4.62
N CYS A 9 -15.00 -6.80 -4.44
CA CYS A 9 -15.01 -5.43 -4.95
C CYS A 9 -15.03 -5.39 -6.49
N PHE A 10 -14.13 -6.12 -7.16
CA PHE A 10 -14.09 -6.15 -8.62
C PHE A 10 -15.30 -6.85 -9.23
N GLN A 11 -15.88 -7.86 -8.56
CA GLN A 11 -17.14 -8.45 -8.98
C GLN A 11 -18.27 -7.41 -8.95
N ARG A 12 -18.44 -6.69 -7.83
CA ARG A 12 -19.44 -5.61 -7.71
C ARG A 12 -19.26 -4.52 -8.77
N LEU A 13 -18.02 -4.12 -9.05
CA LEU A 13 -17.72 -3.12 -10.08
C LEU A 13 -18.12 -3.60 -11.49
N ARG A 14 -17.88 -4.88 -11.81
CA ARG A 14 -18.31 -5.48 -13.08
C ARG A 14 -19.84 -5.52 -13.19
N GLU A 15 -20.53 -5.93 -12.13
CA GLU A 15 -22.00 -5.94 -12.08
C GLU A 15 -22.58 -4.54 -12.30
N GLN A 16 -21.91 -3.51 -11.76
CA GLN A 16 -22.30 -2.11 -11.92
C GLN A 16 -21.81 -1.46 -13.23
N GLN A 17 -21.04 -2.18 -14.07
CA GLN A 17 -20.39 -1.63 -15.27
C GLN A 17 -19.54 -0.37 -14.99
N ARG A 18 -18.92 -0.30 -13.80
CA ARG A 18 -18.08 0.82 -13.37
C ARG A 18 -16.60 0.45 -13.42
N LYS A 19 -15.76 1.48 -13.59
CA LYS A 19 -14.29 1.35 -13.42
C LYS A 19 -13.93 1.60 -11.96
N ALA A 20 -12.86 0.96 -11.49
CA ALA A 20 -12.34 1.14 -10.15
C ALA A 20 -11.65 2.51 -10.01
N LEU A 21 -11.89 3.19 -8.89
CA LEU A 21 -11.10 4.31 -8.41
C LEU A 21 -10.17 3.84 -7.28
N ILE A 22 -8.86 3.97 -7.48
CA ILE A 22 -7.84 3.51 -6.53
C ILE A 22 -6.94 4.71 -6.16
N PRO A 23 -7.29 5.51 -5.14
CA PRO A 23 -6.42 6.56 -4.65
C PRO A 23 -5.20 6.01 -3.92
N PHE A 24 -4.07 6.67 -4.14
CA PHE A 24 -2.83 6.47 -3.40
C PHE A 24 -2.62 7.57 -2.36
N ILE A 25 -2.25 7.20 -1.14
CA ILE A 25 -1.78 8.12 -0.10
C ILE A 25 -0.55 7.56 0.61
N THR A 26 0.34 8.42 1.08
CA THR A 26 1.49 8.02 1.90
C THR A 26 1.08 8.00 3.38
N ALA A 27 1.24 6.85 4.04
CA ALA A 27 0.92 6.74 5.46
C ALA A 27 1.80 7.67 6.30
N GLY A 28 1.18 8.50 7.15
CA GLY A 28 1.86 9.47 8.00
C GLY A 28 2.04 10.87 7.40
N ASP A 29 1.47 11.12 6.21
CA ASP A 29 1.42 12.44 5.57
C ASP A 29 -0.04 12.92 5.46
N PRO A 30 -0.39 14.16 5.85
CA PRO A 30 0.47 15.23 6.40
C PRO A 30 0.86 15.06 7.88
N SER A 31 0.23 14.13 8.60
CA SER A 31 0.58 13.72 9.96
C SER A 31 0.20 12.27 10.22
N LEU A 32 0.66 11.70 11.34
CA LEU A 32 0.31 10.33 11.74
C LEU A 32 -1.20 10.21 12.01
N GLU A 33 -1.75 11.18 12.73
CA GLU A 33 -3.16 11.20 13.15
C GLU A 33 -4.10 11.36 11.95
N ALA A 34 -3.62 11.93 10.84
CA ALA A 34 -4.43 12.18 9.65
C ALA A 34 -4.68 10.91 8.81
N THR A 35 -3.87 9.87 8.94
CA THR A 35 -3.92 8.74 7.99
C THR A 35 -5.27 8.02 8.01
N VAL A 36 -5.76 7.60 9.18
CA VAL A 36 -7.02 6.86 9.29
C VAL A 36 -8.24 7.72 8.91
N PRO A 37 -8.38 8.98 9.38
CA PRO A 37 -9.44 9.88 8.91
C PRO A 37 -9.43 10.08 7.40
N VAL A 38 -8.25 10.25 6.79
CA VAL A 38 -8.12 10.40 5.33
C VAL A 38 -8.55 9.13 4.61
N MET A 39 -8.20 7.94 5.12
CA MET A 39 -8.66 6.67 4.54
C MET A 39 -10.19 6.60 4.50
N HIS A 40 -10.88 6.92 5.60
CA HIS A 40 -12.34 6.93 5.62
C HIS A 40 -12.94 7.99 4.69
N ALA A 41 -12.35 9.20 4.64
CA ALA A 41 -12.80 10.24 3.72
C ALA A 41 -12.67 9.82 2.25
N LEU A 42 -11.64 9.05 1.89
CA LEU A 42 -11.49 8.49 0.55
C LEU A 42 -12.61 7.48 0.23
N VAL A 43 -12.96 6.62 1.18
CA VAL A 43 -14.08 5.67 1.01
C VAL A 43 -15.40 6.42 0.82
N GLU A 44 -15.67 7.43 1.65
CA GLU A 44 -16.86 8.27 1.55
C GLU A 44 -16.93 9.02 0.20
N ALA A 45 -15.78 9.43 -0.33
CA ALA A 45 -15.67 10.05 -1.65
C ALA A 45 -15.79 9.07 -2.83
N GLY A 46 -15.91 7.76 -2.56
CA GLY A 46 -16.15 6.73 -3.57
C GLY A 46 -14.91 5.96 -4.02
N ALA A 47 -13.86 5.90 -3.19
CA ALA A 47 -12.73 4.99 -3.42
C ALA A 47 -13.19 3.53 -3.35
N ASP A 48 -12.84 2.74 -4.37
CA ASP A 48 -13.16 1.31 -4.41
C ASP A 48 -12.08 0.47 -3.71
N VAL A 49 -10.83 0.92 -3.79
CA VAL A 49 -9.64 0.32 -3.16
C VAL A 49 -8.73 1.44 -2.66
N ILE A 50 -8.09 1.27 -1.51
CA ILE A 50 -7.08 2.23 -1.03
C ILE A 50 -5.68 1.65 -1.26
N GLU A 51 -4.83 2.41 -1.94
CA GLU A 51 -3.40 2.12 -2.01
C GLU A 51 -2.65 2.95 -0.96
N LEU A 52 -2.09 2.27 0.04
CA LEU A 52 -1.44 2.89 1.19
C LEU A 52 0.09 2.72 1.08
N GLY A 53 0.77 3.83 0.83
CA GLY A 53 2.23 3.90 0.72
C GLY A 53 2.92 3.73 2.06
N VAL A 54 3.83 2.77 2.16
CA VAL A 54 4.78 2.64 3.27
C VAL A 54 5.95 3.59 3.00
N PRO A 55 6.18 4.61 3.85
CA PRO A 55 7.26 5.58 3.64
C PRO A 55 8.62 4.89 3.57
N PHE A 56 9.43 5.27 2.58
CA PHE A 56 10.76 4.71 2.36
C PHE A 56 11.78 5.82 2.07
N SER A 57 13.02 5.61 2.53
CA SER A 57 14.08 6.63 2.52
C SER A 57 14.78 6.77 1.17
N ASP A 58 14.65 5.78 0.28
CA ASP A 58 15.25 5.81 -1.06
C ASP A 58 14.22 5.49 -2.17
N PRO A 59 13.17 6.33 -2.35
CA PRO A 59 12.12 6.11 -3.33
C PRO A 59 12.55 6.56 -4.74
N MET A 60 13.59 5.94 -5.28
CA MET A 60 14.15 6.30 -6.60
C MET A 60 13.15 6.14 -7.76
N ALA A 61 12.12 5.31 -7.61
CA ALA A 61 11.12 5.07 -8.66
C ALA A 61 9.92 6.02 -8.61
N ASP A 62 9.81 6.86 -7.58
CA ASP A 62 8.64 7.71 -7.34
C ASP A 62 8.84 9.15 -7.81
N GLY A 63 7.76 9.83 -8.17
CA GLY A 63 7.79 11.25 -8.53
C GLY A 63 8.07 12.16 -7.31
N PRO A 64 8.54 13.41 -7.52
CA PRO A 64 9.00 14.30 -6.45
C PRO A 64 7.95 14.61 -5.38
N THR A 65 6.65 14.49 -5.70
CA THR A 65 5.57 14.64 -4.72
C THR A 65 5.55 13.48 -3.70
N ILE A 66 5.69 12.23 -4.18
CA ILE A 66 5.67 11.02 -3.34
C ILE A 66 6.97 10.89 -2.53
N GLN A 67 8.10 11.31 -3.10
CA GLN A 67 9.36 11.37 -2.36
C GLN A 67 9.22 12.31 -1.15
N ARG A 68 8.72 13.53 -1.37
CA ARG A 68 8.53 14.51 -0.29
C ARG A 68 7.49 14.08 0.75
N SER A 69 6.42 13.38 0.37
CA SER A 69 5.46 12.84 1.35
C SER A 69 6.10 11.74 2.20
N SER A 70 6.92 10.90 1.59
CA SER A 70 7.68 9.85 2.29
C SER A 70 8.70 10.45 3.27
N GLU A 71 9.48 11.45 2.87
CA GLU A 71 10.41 12.17 3.74
C GLU A 71 9.69 12.78 4.96
N ARG A 72 8.57 13.45 4.73
CA ARG A 72 7.74 14.04 5.80
C ARG A 72 7.23 12.97 6.76
N ALA A 73 6.72 11.86 6.24
CA ALA A 73 6.20 10.77 7.06
C ALA A 73 7.32 10.11 7.88
N LEU A 74 8.49 9.85 7.28
CA LEU A 74 9.65 9.29 7.96
C LEU A 74 10.18 10.21 9.06
N ALA A 75 10.23 11.52 8.83
CA ALA A 75 10.63 12.50 9.84
C ALA A 75 9.74 12.50 11.09
N ARG A 76 8.50 11.97 10.97
CA ARG A 76 7.55 11.80 12.07
C ARG A 76 7.58 10.41 12.70
N GLY A 77 8.46 9.52 12.24
CA GLY A 77 8.56 8.14 12.72
C GLY A 77 7.55 7.18 12.09
N ALA A 78 6.91 7.54 10.96
CA ALA A 78 6.06 6.62 10.23
C ALA A 78 6.92 5.49 9.63
N GLY A 79 6.70 4.25 10.11
CA GLY A 79 7.33 3.05 9.59
C GLY A 79 6.33 1.91 9.42
N SER A 80 6.78 0.74 8.98
CA SER A 80 5.92 -0.42 8.70
C SER A 80 4.98 -0.78 9.86
N ARG A 81 5.47 -0.75 11.10
CA ARG A 81 4.66 -0.99 12.30
C ARG A 81 3.49 -0.01 12.43
N TYR A 82 3.76 1.28 12.23
CA TYR A 82 2.75 2.32 12.27
C TYR A 82 1.71 2.11 11.15
N VAL A 83 2.16 1.79 9.94
CA VAL A 83 1.25 1.52 8.81
C VAL A 83 0.29 0.36 9.14
N LEU A 84 0.81 -0.75 9.66
CA LEU A 84 -0.02 -1.89 10.05
C LEU A 84 -1.02 -1.55 11.16
N GLN A 85 -0.61 -0.71 12.13
CA GLN A 85 -1.53 -0.21 13.17
C GLN A 85 -2.63 0.67 12.58
N ALA A 86 -2.31 1.57 11.65
CA ALA A 86 -3.29 2.41 10.98
C ALA A 86 -4.30 1.58 10.18
N VAL A 87 -3.85 0.53 9.47
CA VAL A 87 -4.76 -0.39 8.77
C VAL A 87 -5.66 -1.12 9.76
N ALA A 88 -5.11 -1.64 10.86
CA ALA A 88 -5.91 -2.32 11.88
C ALA A 88 -6.98 -1.39 12.48
N GLN A 89 -6.63 -0.13 12.77
CA GLN A 89 -7.57 0.87 13.27
C GLN A 89 -8.65 1.22 12.23
N PHE A 90 -8.28 1.39 10.95
CA PHE A 90 -9.24 1.60 9.86
C PHE A 90 -10.25 0.45 9.77
N ARG A 91 -9.79 -0.79 10.00
CA ARG A 91 -10.62 -2.00 9.95
C ARG A 91 -11.65 -2.11 11.08
N GLU A 92 -11.49 -1.34 12.17
CA GLU A 92 -12.49 -1.27 13.23
C GLU A 92 -13.83 -0.69 12.74
N LEU A 93 -13.78 0.22 11.76
CA LEU A 93 -14.94 0.90 11.20
C LEU A 93 -15.23 0.50 9.74
N ASP A 94 -14.25 0.00 8.99
CA ASP A 94 -14.42 -0.47 7.62
C ASP A 94 -13.85 -1.88 7.40
N ALA A 95 -14.75 -2.86 7.41
CA ALA A 95 -14.41 -4.26 7.20
C ALA A 95 -14.40 -4.70 5.73
N GLN A 96 -14.74 -3.83 4.76
CA GLN A 96 -15.02 -4.23 3.37
C GLN A 96 -14.07 -3.62 2.34
N THR A 97 -13.66 -2.37 2.49
CA THR A 97 -12.85 -1.67 1.48
C THR A 97 -11.47 -2.31 1.40
N PRO A 98 -11.03 -2.84 0.24
CA PRO A 98 -9.70 -3.42 0.11
C PRO A 98 -8.59 -2.41 0.37
N VAL A 99 -7.57 -2.81 1.13
CA VAL A 99 -6.37 -2.00 1.38
C VAL A 99 -5.16 -2.74 0.82
N VAL A 100 -4.44 -2.05 -0.07
CA VAL A 100 -3.23 -2.55 -0.73
C VAL A 100 -2.04 -1.74 -0.24
N LEU A 101 -1.02 -2.41 0.29
CA LEU A 101 0.21 -1.72 0.68
C LEU A 101 1.10 -1.51 -0.55
N MET A 102 1.50 -0.27 -0.79
CA MET A 102 2.52 0.07 -1.79
C MET A 102 3.82 0.38 -1.07
N GLY A 103 4.90 -0.31 -1.44
CA GLY A 103 6.19 -0.06 -0.79
C GLY A 103 7.35 -0.78 -1.46
N TYR A 104 8.55 -0.43 -1.00
CA TYR A 104 9.79 -1.09 -1.40
C TYR A 104 10.01 -2.32 -0.52
N LEU A 105 10.61 -3.35 -1.10
CA LEU A 105 10.76 -4.66 -0.48
C LEU A 105 11.86 -4.71 0.59
N ASN A 106 12.77 -3.73 0.60
CA ASN A 106 13.98 -3.74 1.44
C ASN A 106 13.67 -3.79 2.96
N PRO A 107 12.64 -3.12 3.52
CA PRO A 107 12.25 -3.28 4.92
C PRO A 107 11.59 -4.62 5.25
N VAL A 108 11.05 -5.33 4.24
CA VAL A 108 10.45 -6.67 4.39
C VAL A 108 11.53 -7.75 4.39
N GLU A 109 12.63 -7.53 3.65
CA GLU A 109 13.79 -8.42 3.62
C GLU A 109 14.53 -8.50 4.97
N ILE A 110 14.60 -7.39 5.71
CA ILE A 110 15.31 -7.32 7.00
C ILE A 110 14.53 -8.03 8.13
N HIS A 111 13.20 -8.08 8.07
CA HIS A 111 12.34 -8.65 9.12
C HIS A 111 11.77 -10.04 8.81
N GLY A 112 12.03 -10.56 7.60
CA GLY A 112 11.53 -11.86 7.14
C GLY A 112 10.13 -11.75 6.52
N TYR A 113 10.03 -12.17 5.25
CA TYR A 113 8.81 -12.11 4.44
C TYR A 113 7.58 -12.72 5.13
N ALA A 114 7.75 -13.87 5.79
CA ALA A 114 6.65 -14.57 6.45
C ALA A 114 6.07 -13.78 7.62
N ALA A 115 6.93 -13.22 8.48
CA ALA A 115 6.50 -12.48 9.66
C ALA A 115 5.78 -11.18 9.28
N PHE A 116 6.28 -10.48 8.25
CA PHE A 116 5.61 -9.29 7.73
C PHE A 116 4.27 -9.63 7.07
N ALA A 117 4.22 -10.68 6.24
CA ALA A 117 2.99 -11.12 5.60
C ALA A 117 1.93 -11.53 6.63
N ASP A 118 2.31 -12.27 7.66
CA ASP A 118 1.41 -12.65 8.77
C ASP A 118 0.90 -11.42 9.52
N ALA A 119 1.76 -10.45 9.81
CA ALA A 119 1.38 -9.22 10.46
C ALA A 119 0.45 -8.36 9.58
N ALA A 120 0.71 -8.29 8.28
CA ALA A 120 -0.11 -7.57 7.31
C ALA A 120 -1.51 -8.19 7.16
N VAL A 121 -1.59 -9.52 7.02
CA VAL A 121 -2.87 -10.25 6.97
C VAL A 121 -3.64 -10.06 8.27
N LYS A 122 -2.98 -10.16 9.44
CA LYS A 122 -3.62 -9.92 10.75
C LYS A 122 -4.13 -8.49 10.91
N ALA A 123 -3.41 -7.50 10.37
CA ALA A 123 -3.84 -6.11 10.37
C ALA A 123 -5.01 -5.84 9.40
N GLY A 124 -5.28 -6.75 8.45
CA GLY A 124 -6.36 -6.62 7.47
C GLY A 124 -5.93 -6.01 6.13
N VAL A 125 -4.65 -6.10 5.78
CA VAL A 125 -4.12 -5.81 4.44
C VAL A 125 -4.52 -6.92 3.48
N ASP A 126 -4.98 -6.55 2.28
CA ASP A 126 -5.49 -7.49 1.29
C ASP A 126 -4.46 -7.86 0.21
N ALA A 127 -3.52 -6.96 -0.10
CA ALA A 127 -2.41 -7.22 -1.03
C ALA A 127 -1.22 -6.27 -0.81
N GLY A 128 -0.07 -6.59 -1.42
CA GLY A 128 1.11 -5.72 -1.47
C GLY A 128 1.59 -5.52 -2.91
N VAL A 129 2.01 -4.29 -3.25
CA VAL A 129 2.61 -3.91 -4.53
C VAL A 129 4.06 -3.55 -4.31
N ARG A 130 4.96 -4.18 -5.09
CA ARG A 130 6.40 -3.95 -5.04
C ARG A 130 6.79 -2.80 -5.99
N GLY A 131 7.39 -1.74 -5.46
CA GLY A 131 8.06 -0.69 -6.24
C GLY A 131 9.24 -1.24 -7.07
N ARG A 132 9.48 -0.69 -8.26
CA ARG A 132 10.45 -1.20 -9.26
C ARG A 132 11.88 -1.35 -8.67
N TRP A 133 12.50 -2.51 -8.90
CA TRP A 133 13.89 -2.84 -8.58
C TRP A 133 14.87 -2.25 -9.63
N PRO A 134 15.90 -1.46 -9.26
CA PRO A 134 16.89 -0.96 -10.22
C PRO A 134 17.89 -2.02 -10.72
N GLY A 135 17.92 -3.21 -10.14
CA GLY A 135 18.85 -4.28 -10.52
C GLY A 135 18.32 -5.27 -11.57
N ALA A 136 17.24 -4.94 -12.29
CA ALA A 136 16.99 -5.57 -13.57
C ALA A 136 17.89 -4.84 -14.58
N GLY A 137 19.17 -5.23 -14.63
CA GLY A 137 20.02 -4.90 -15.77
C GLY A 137 19.32 -5.29 -17.07
N PRO A 138 19.67 -4.67 -18.21
CA PRO A 138 19.05 -5.01 -19.48
C PRO A 138 19.12 -6.53 -19.66
N ALA A 139 17.94 -7.12 -19.92
CA ALA A 139 17.83 -8.53 -20.26
C ALA A 139 18.89 -8.86 -21.31
N GLY A 140 19.61 -9.96 -21.08
CA GLY A 140 20.81 -10.35 -21.79
C GLY A 140 20.76 -10.03 -23.29
N VAL A 141 21.76 -9.27 -23.73
CA VAL A 141 22.23 -9.39 -25.10
C VAL A 141 22.84 -10.79 -25.18
N ALA A 142 22.16 -11.67 -25.91
CA ALA A 142 22.74 -12.92 -26.37
C ALA A 142 23.95 -12.56 -27.23
N ASP A 143 25.16 -12.76 -26.70
CA ASP A 143 26.34 -12.88 -27.53
C ASP A 143 26.30 -14.28 -28.16
N HIS A 144 25.91 -14.30 -29.43
CA HIS A 144 26.33 -15.34 -30.34
C HIS A 144 27.82 -15.13 -30.65
N GLN A 145 28.68 -15.93 -30.03
CA GLN A 145 29.88 -16.53 -30.65
C GLN A 145 30.10 -17.92 -30.07
#